data_AF-A0AAE0AQC5-F1
#
_entry.id   AF-A0AAE0AQC5-F1
#
_cell.length_a   1.000
_cell.length_b   1.000
_cell.length_c   1.000
_cell.angle_alpha   90.00
_cell.angle_beta   90.00
_cell.angle_gamma   90.00
#
_symmetry.space_group_name_H-M   'P 1'
#
loop_
_entity.id
_entity.type
_entity.pdbx_description
1 polymer ?
#
loop_
_entity_poly.entity_id
_entity_poly.type
_entity_poly.pdbx_seq_one_letter_code
_entity_poly.pdbx_strand_id
1 'polypeptide(L)'
;MASSYDHDFPPLEPSTNPEKNMFSKPYVQSTEVLPDGSLKHSYHVEQVLNWKSHNARIHNRVLNSIDQKIDRVSNHVDRQLQIMDSIFKEMLSDLQSKIAKLDADLHYYINLGYHGSKFDKKERERFDSSKSS
;
A
#
# COMPACT_ATOMS: atom_id res chain seq x y z
N MET A 1 14.02 -16.28 -18.86
CA MET A 1 13.04 -15.18 -18.95
C MET A 1 13.84 -13.89 -19.13
N ALA A 2 14.33 -13.63 -20.36
CA ALA A 2 15.14 -12.46 -20.65
C ALA A 2 14.23 -11.23 -20.64
N SER A 3 14.40 -10.37 -19.63
CA SER A 3 13.65 -9.13 -19.50
C SER A 3 14.05 -8.19 -20.64
N SER A 4 13.01 -7.73 -21.32
CA SER A 4 12.93 -6.86 -22.48
C SER A 4 13.54 -5.46 -22.24
N TYR A 5 14.83 -5.39 -21.90
CA TYR A 5 15.56 -4.15 -21.67
C TYR A 5 15.66 -3.29 -22.95
N ASP A 6 15.69 -3.94 -24.12
CA ASP A 6 15.76 -3.28 -25.43
C ASP A 6 14.48 -2.50 -25.80
N HIS A 7 13.33 -2.82 -25.19
CA HIS A 7 12.10 -2.04 -25.41
C HIS A 7 12.06 -0.76 -24.59
N ASP A 8 12.75 -0.72 -23.45
CA ASP A 8 12.76 0.44 -22.56
C ASP A 8 13.78 1.50 -23.01
N PHE A 9 14.78 1.12 -23.81
CA PHE A 9 15.80 2.01 -24.35
C PHE A 9 16.04 1.74 -25.84
N PRO A 10 15.31 2.42 -26.74
CA PRO A 10 15.49 2.20 -28.16
C PRO A 10 16.91 2.58 -28.61
N PRO A 11 17.52 1.81 -29.53
CA PRO A 11 18.82 2.13 -30.12
C PRO A 11 18.76 3.47 -30.86
N LEU A 12 19.92 4.11 -31.06
CA LEU A 12 20.10 5.44 -31.66
C LEU A 12 19.63 5.56 -33.13
N GLU A 13 18.91 4.58 -33.65
CA GLU A 13 18.45 4.57 -35.02
C GLU A 13 17.29 5.57 -35.25
N PRO A 14 17.25 6.25 -36.40
CA PRO A 14 16.18 7.18 -36.73
C PRO A 14 14.84 6.44 -36.84
N SER A 15 13.95 6.59 -35.85
CA SER A 15 12.56 6.13 -35.97
C SER A 15 11.62 7.32 -36.18
N THR A 16 11.01 7.37 -37.37
CA THR A 16 9.91 8.28 -37.67
C THR A 16 8.62 7.53 -37.34
N ASN A 17 7.83 8.03 -36.38
CA ASN A 17 6.56 7.42 -36.03
C ASN A 17 5.42 8.15 -36.80
N PRO A 18 4.85 7.54 -37.87
CA PRO A 18 3.91 8.21 -38.76
C PRO A 18 2.51 8.41 -38.17
N GLU A 19 2.18 7.79 -37.03
CA GLU A 19 0.79 7.75 -36.54
C GLU A 19 0.40 8.90 -35.60
N LYS A 20 1.36 9.60 -34.97
CA LYS A 20 1.04 10.42 -33.79
C LYS A 20 1.06 11.94 -33.93
N ASN A 21 1.56 12.51 -35.03
CA ASN A 21 1.50 13.95 -35.35
C ASN A 21 1.69 14.92 -34.16
N MET A 22 2.51 14.53 -33.17
CA MET A 22 2.65 15.24 -31.89
C MET A 22 4.12 15.59 -31.70
N PHE A 23 4.47 16.80 -32.10
CA PHE A 23 5.80 17.39 -31.91
C PHE A 23 5.98 17.82 -30.45
N SER A 24 6.44 16.91 -29.58
CA SER A 24 7.02 17.33 -28.31
C SER A 24 8.48 17.70 -28.57
N LYS A 25 8.80 19.01 -28.50
CA LYS A 25 10.16 19.53 -28.61
C LYS A 25 11.13 18.85 -27.63
N PRO A 26 12.44 18.81 -27.96
CA PRO A 26 13.12 19.31 -29.15
C PRO A 26 13.31 18.14 -30.13
N TYR A 27 12.30 17.87 -30.96
CA TYR A 27 12.54 17.17 -32.20
C TYR A 27 13.10 18.20 -33.18
N VAL A 28 14.43 18.19 -33.37
CA VAL A 28 15.10 19.04 -34.35
C VAL A 28 15.17 18.25 -35.65
N GLN A 29 14.40 18.70 -36.64
CA GLN A 29 14.52 18.24 -38.02
C GLN A 29 15.47 19.17 -38.75
N SER A 30 16.34 18.60 -39.57
CA SER A 30 17.12 19.40 -40.51
C SER A 30 16.17 20.13 -41.47
N THR A 31 16.26 21.45 -41.51
CA THR A 31 15.46 22.32 -42.39
C THR A 31 16.24 22.75 -43.63
N GLU A 32 17.48 22.31 -43.78
CA GLU A 32 18.36 22.69 -44.89
C GLU A 32 18.15 21.73 -46.06
N VAL A 33 17.78 22.27 -47.22
CA VAL A 33 17.57 21.50 -48.46
C VAL A 33 18.81 21.65 -49.34
N LEU A 34 19.41 20.53 -49.73
CA LEU A 34 20.55 20.47 -50.63
C LEU A 34 20.12 20.86 -52.07
N PRO A 35 21.07 21.26 -52.94
CA PRO A 35 20.75 21.68 -54.31
C PRO A 35 20.03 20.63 -55.18
N ASP A 36 20.08 19.37 -54.78
CA ASP A 36 19.38 18.23 -55.40
C ASP A 36 17.93 18.06 -54.91
N GLY A 37 17.46 18.94 -54.02
CA GLY A 37 16.13 18.88 -53.42
C GLY A 37 16.03 17.92 -52.22
N SER A 38 17.11 17.27 -51.81
CA SER A 38 17.13 16.39 -50.64
C SER A 38 17.31 17.18 -49.33
N LEU A 39 16.72 16.71 -48.23
CA LEU A 39 16.96 17.30 -46.92
C LEU A 39 18.34 16.87 -46.43
N LYS A 40 19.16 17.84 -46.00
CA LYS A 40 20.48 17.59 -45.41
C LYS A 40 20.32 16.68 -44.20
N HIS A 41 21.18 15.67 -44.06
CA HIS A 41 21.15 14.77 -42.92
C HIS A 41 21.28 15.55 -41.60
N SER A 42 20.46 15.19 -40.58
CA SER A 42 20.47 15.86 -39.29
C SER A 42 21.85 15.76 -38.64
N TYR A 43 22.36 16.89 -38.13
CA TYR A 43 23.69 16.96 -37.54
C TYR A 43 23.75 16.09 -36.27
N HIS A 44 24.93 15.59 -35.91
CA HIS A 44 25.13 14.71 -34.75
C HIS A 44 24.48 15.26 -33.46
N VAL A 45 24.54 16.58 -33.26
CA VAL A 45 23.92 17.26 -32.11
C VAL A 45 22.39 17.13 -32.09
N GLU A 46 21.73 17.22 -33.25
CA GLU A 46 20.27 17.10 -33.36
C GLU A 46 19.81 15.68 -33.03
N GLN A 47 20.56 14.66 -33.48
CA GLN A 47 20.28 13.27 -33.16
C GLN A 47 20.40 13.00 -31.66
N VAL A 48 21.45 13.52 -31.01
CA VAL A 48 21.63 13.41 -29.55
C VAL A 48 20.52 14.13 -28.80
N LEU A 49 20.08 15.31 -29.26
CA LEU A 49 18.95 16.04 -28.66
C LEU A 49 17.64 15.27 -28.78
N ASN A 50 17.35 14.72 -29.96
CA ASN A 50 16.16 13.91 -30.21
C ASN A 50 16.16 12.68 -29.31
N TRP A 51 17.30 11.98 -29.19
CA TRP A 51 17.46 10.81 -28.31
C TRP A 51 17.25 11.14 -26.83
N LYS A 52 17.89 12.20 -26.33
CA LYS A 52 17.72 12.65 -24.92
C LYS A 52 16.27 12.91 -24.59
N SER A 53 15.54 13.48 -25.54
CA SER A 53 14.17 13.90 -25.36
C SER A 53 13.20 12.72 -25.44
N HIS A 54 13.51 11.75 -26.29
CA HIS A 54 12.83 10.46 -26.30
C HIS A 54 13.01 9.74 -24.96
N ASN A 55 14.24 9.64 -24.46
CA ASN A 55 14.52 9.03 -23.15
C ASN A 55 13.80 9.75 -22.01
N ALA A 56 13.81 11.08 -21.98
CA ALA A 56 13.09 11.85 -20.98
C ALA A 56 11.59 11.50 -20.98
N ARG A 57 10.99 11.30 -22.15
CA ARG A 57 9.59 10.87 -22.28
C ARG A 57 9.35 9.46 -21.73
N ILE A 58 10.25 8.51 -22.02
CA ILE A 58 10.16 7.15 -21.48
C ILE A 58 10.31 7.17 -19.96
N HIS A 59 11.31 7.88 -19.43
CA HIS A 59 11.51 8.06 -17.99
C HIS A 59 10.27 8.64 -17.31
N ASN A 60 9.68 9.71 -17.87
CA ASN A 60 8.45 10.30 -17.32
C ASN A 60 7.28 9.31 -17.32
N ARG A 61 7.17 8.45 -18.34
CA ARG A 61 6.14 7.41 -18.39
C ARG A 61 6.34 6.36 -17.29
N VAL A 62 7.59 5.94 -17.06
CA VAL A 62 7.93 4.98 -16.00
C VAL A 62 7.66 5.59 -14.63
N LEU A 63 8.10 6.83 -14.39
CA LEU A 63 7.84 7.55 -13.15
C LEU A 63 6.34 7.67 -12.86
N ASN A 64 5.55 8.07 -13.85
CA ASN A 64 4.10 8.12 -13.69
C ASN A 64 3.48 6.73 -13.40
N SER A 65 4.03 5.65 -13.97
CA SER A 65 3.60 4.30 -13.61
C SER A 65 3.99 3.90 -12.18
N ILE A 66 5.11 4.41 -11.67
CA ILE A 66 5.52 4.19 -10.29
C ILE A 66 4.60 4.95 -9.35
N ASP A 67 4.34 6.23 -9.62
CA ASP A 67 3.41 7.06 -8.84
C ASP A 67 2.03 6.40 -8.73
N GLN A 68 1.48 5.93 -9.85
CA GLN A 68 0.20 5.21 -9.83
C GLN A 68 0.22 3.91 -9.00
N LYS A 69 1.36 3.21 -8.94
CA LYS A 69 1.50 2.01 -8.10
C LYS A 69 1.62 2.40 -6.62
N ILE A 70 2.36 3.47 -6.32
CA ILE A 70 2.48 4.03 -4.96
C ILE A 70 1.09 4.44 -4.47
N ASP A 71 0.32 5.17 -5.26
CA ASP A 71 -1.04 5.58 -4.89
C ASP A 71 -1.94 4.39 -4.58
N ARG A 72 -1.86 3.32 -5.38
CA ARG A 72 -2.65 2.09 -5.14
C ARG A 72 -2.25 1.43 -3.83
N VAL A 73 -0.95 1.31 -3.56
CA VAL A 73 -0.45 0.71 -2.32
C VAL A 73 -0.84 1.56 -1.12
N SER A 74 -0.66 2.89 -1.19
CA SER A 74 -1.06 3.81 -0.12
C SER A 74 -2.54 3.68 0.20
N ASN A 75 -3.40 3.75 -0.82
CA ASN A 75 -4.85 3.59 -0.64
C ASN A 75 -5.23 2.22 -0.07
N HIS A 76 -4.50 1.16 -0.44
CA HIS A 76 -4.73 -0.17 0.12
C HIS A 76 -4.35 -0.22 1.60
N VAL A 77 -3.18 0.30 1.96
CA VAL A 77 -2.70 0.35 3.35
C VAL A 77 -3.66 1.18 4.22
N ASP A 78 -4.09 2.35 3.76
CA ASP A 78 -5.02 3.20 4.50
C ASP A 78 -6.35 2.48 4.80
N ARG A 79 -6.89 1.74 3.82
CA ARG A 79 -8.10 0.93 4.02
C ARG A 79 -7.89 -0.19 5.04
N GLN A 80 -6.76 -0.87 4.98
CA GLN A 80 -6.45 -1.93 5.95
C GLN A 80 -6.31 -1.37 7.37
N LEU A 81 -5.67 -0.21 7.52
CA LEU A 81 -5.56 0.47 8.81
C LEU A 81 -6.93 0.86 9.36
N GLN A 82 -7.85 1.36 8.53
CA GLN A 82 -9.22 1.67 8.95
C GLN A 82 -9.99 0.43 9.40
N ILE A 83 -9.86 -0.69 8.66
CA ILE A 83 -10.50 -1.96 9.03
C ILE A 83 -9.93 -2.46 10.37
N MET A 84 -8.61 -2.42 10.54
CA MET A 84 -7.97 -2.81 11.79
C MET A 84 -8.43 -1.93 12.96
N ASP A 85 -8.47 -0.62 12.80
CA ASP A 85 -8.95 0.31 13.84
C ASP A 85 -10.40 -0.02 14.25
N SER A 86 -11.28 -0.33 13.30
CA SER A 86 -12.65 -0.77 13.58
C SER A 86 -12.67 -2.07 14.39
N ILE A 87 -11.90 -3.08 13.98
CA ILE A 87 -11.83 -4.37 14.67
C ILE A 87 -11.30 -4.20 16.09
N PHE A 88 -10.24 -3.41 16.27
CA PHE A 88 -9.67 -3.16 17.59
C PHE A 88 -10.66 -2.43 18.51
N LYS A 89 -11.39 -1.44 17.99
CA LYS A 89 -12.45 -0.75 18.76
C LYS A 89 -13.57 -1.68 19.16
N GLU A 90 -14.03 -2.53 18.26
CA GLU A 90 -15.08 -3.51 18.55
C GLU A 90 -14.63 -4.52 19.62
N MET A 91 -13.42 -5.07 19.46
CA MET A 91 -12.85 -6.01 20.44
C MET A 91 -12.64 -5.36 21.81
N LEU A 92 -12.15 -4.12 21.86
CA LEU A 92 -11.99 -3.39 23.12
C LEU A 92 -13.35 -3.16 23.80
N SER A 93 -14.37 -2.77 23.04
CA SER A 93 -15.73 -2.59 23.55
C SER A 93 -16.31 -3.90 24.10
N ASP A 94 -16.15 -5.01 23.38
CA ASP A 94 -16.61 -6.33 23.84
C ASP A 94 -15.89 -6.77 25.13
N LEU A 95 -14.57 -6.60 25.20
CA LEU A 95 -13.80 -6.89 26.41
C LEU A 95 -14.24 -6.03 27.59
N GLN A 96 -14.45 -4.74 27.38
CA GLN A 96 -14.96 -3.83 28.41
C GLN A 96 -16.33 -4.27 28.92
N SER A 97 -17.24 -4.64 28.01
CA SER A 97 -18.57 -5.14 28.34
C SER A 97 -18.50 -6.43 29.17
N LYS A 98 -17.63 -7.38 28.77
CA LYS A 98 -17.42 -8.63 29.50
C LYS A 98 -16.85 -8.39 30.90
N ILE A 99 -15.86 -7.49 31.02
CA ILE A 99 -15.29 -7.12 32.32
C ILE A 99 -16.37 -6.50 33.21
N ALA A 100 -17.14 -5.54 32.70
CA ALA A 100 -18.21 -4.89 33.46
C ALA A 100 -19.28 -5.89 33.91
N LYS A 101 -19.64 -6.85 33.06
CA LYS A 101 -20.58 -7.92 33.41
C LYS A 101 -20.03 -8.82 34.51
N LEU A 102 -18.78 -9.28 34.39
CA LEU A 102 -18.14 -10.12 35.40
C LEU A 102 -18.00 -9.40 36.74
N ASP A 103 -17.70 -8.10 36.72
CA ASP A 103 -17.63 -7.27 37.91
C ASP A 103 -19.01 -7.15 38.59
N ALA A 104 -20.06 -6.90 37.81
CA ALA A 104 -21.43 -6.88 38.31
C ALA A 104 -21.86 -8.24 38.89
N ASP A 105 -21.55 -9.35 38.21
CA ASP A 105 -21.86 -10.70 38.68
C ASP A 105 -21.12 -11.01 39.99
N LEU A 106 -19.84 -10.62 40.11
CA LEU A 106 -19.06 -10.78 41.35
C LEU A 106 -19.68 -9.99 42.49
N HIS A 107 -20.01 -8.72 42.27
CA HIS A 107 -20.69 -7.90 43.25
C HIS A 107 -22.04 -8.50 43.67
N TYR A 108 -22.80 -9.04 42.73
CA TYR A 108 -24.05 -9.74 43.00
C TYR A 108 -23.82 -10.96 43.91
N TYR A 109 -22.88 -11.86 43.58
CA TYR A 109 -22.62 -13.05 44.39
C TYR A 109 -22.10 -12.73 45.80
N ILE A 110 -21.25 -11.71 45.93
CA ILE A 110 -20.77 -11.23 47.23
C ILE A 110 -21.95 -10.74 48.08
N ASN A 111 -22.85 -9.95 47.50
CA ASN A 111 -24.01 -9.40 48.21
C ASN A 111 -25.02 -10.47 48.62
N LEU A 112 -25.18 -11.54 47.84
CA LEU A 112 -26.02 -12.68 48.21
C LEU A 112 -25.38 -13.62 49.26
N GLY A 113 -24.11 -13.40 49.64
CA GLY A 113 -23.37 -14.36 50.45
C GLY A 113 -23.23 -15.72 49.78
N TYR A 114 -23.34 -15.76 48.44
CA TYR A 114 -23.24 -17.00 47.68
C TYR A 114 -21.77 -17.36 47.53
N HIS A 115 -21.32 -18.26 48.39
CA HIS A 115 -20.00 -18.84 48.28
C HIS A 115 -20.17 -20.21 47.63
N GLY A 116 -19.59 -20.39 46.43
CA GLY A 116 -19.83 -21.60 45.65
C GLY A 116 -19.59 -22.90 46.44
N SER A 117 -20.19 -24.01 46.01
CA SER A 117 -20.27 -25.29 46.76
C SER A 117 -18.96 -25.81 47.38
N LYS A 118 -17.80 -25.47 46.82
CA LYS A 118 -16.48 -25.77 47.39
C LYS A 118 -16.21 -25.02 48.69
N PHE A 119 -16.62 -23.76 48.79
CA PHE A 119 -16.56 -22.97 50.02
C PHE A 119 -17.51 -23.55 51.07
N ASP A 120 -18.76 -23.81 50.72
CA ASP A 120 -19.75 -24.40 51.64
C ASP A 120 -19.33 -25.74 52.21
N LYS A 121 -18.62 -26.55 51.41
CA LYS A 121 -18.05 -27.81 51.86
C LYS A 121 -16.93 -27.59 52.88
N LYS A 122 -16.04 -26.62 52.61
CA LYS A 122 -14.89 -26.30 53.46
C LYS A 122 -15.31 -25.61 54.77
N GLU A 123 -16.34 -24.77 54.75
CA GLU A 123 -16.98 -24.20 55.94
C GLU A 123 -17.55 -25.31 56.83
N ARG A 124 -18.28 -26.27 56.25
CA ARG A 124 -18.77 -27.45 57.00
C ARG A 124 -17.64 -28.26 57.64
N GLU A 125 -16.59 -28.58 56.88
CA GLU A 125 -15.41 -29.29 57.39
C GLU A 125 -14.74 -28.55 58.56
N ARG A 126 -14.65 -27.21 58.50
CA ARG A 126 -14.11 -26.38 59.59
C ARG A 126 -15.01 -26.37 60.83
N PHE A 127 -16.32 -26.28 60.62
CA PHE A 127 -17.28 -26.28 61.70
C PHE A 127 -17.31 -27.62 62.45
N ASP A 128 -17.28 -28.73 61.71
CA ASP A 128 -17.23 -30.08 62.30
C ASP A 128 -15.92 -30.31 63.06
N SER A 129 -14.78 -29.85 62.52
CA SER A 129 -13.49 -29.92 63.20
C SER A 129 -13.44 -29.11 64.51
N SER A 130 -14.18 -28.00 64.57
CA SER A 130 -14.24 -27.13 65.76
C SER A 130 -15.15 -27.67 66.86
N LYS A 131 -16.07 -28.59 66.53
CA LYS A 131 -16.95 -29.28 67.50
C LYS A 131 -16.33 -30.54 68.11
N SER A 132 -15.28 -31.08 67.49
CA SER A 132 -14.56 -32.27 67.97
C SER A 132 -13.30 -31.95 68.79
N SER A 133 -13.02 -30.66 69.07
CA SER A 133 -12.03 -30.20 70.05
C SER A 133 -12.70 -29.69 71.31
#